data_AF-A0A6I9WME9-F1
#
_entry.id   AF-A0A6I9WME9-F1
#
_cell.length_a   1.000
_cell.length_b   1.000
_cell.length_c   1.000
_cell.angle_alpha   90.00
_cell.angle_beta   90.00
_cell.angle_gamma   90.00
#
_symmetry.space_group_name_H-M   'P 1'
#
loop_
_entity.id
_entity.type
_entity.pdbx_description
1 polymer ?
#
loop_
_entity_poly.entity_id
_entity_poly.type
_entity_poly.pdbx_seq_one_letter_code
_entity_poly.pdbx_strand_id
1 'polypeptide(L)'
;MFASKSKEVADEYISSLSDLTINSKPLINMLTMLAEDNIEHAPAIVQAVETHLQKVRSDIKLPVLYLIDSIVKNVNGNYLNLFTQNIVNTFCDVFEKVDENTRASMWKLRQTWNDVFPPKNYFH
;
A
#
# COMPACT_ATOMS: atom_id res chain seq x y z
N MET A 1 -3.39 25.99 -7.47
CA MET A 1 -2.13 25.81 -6.71
C MET A 1 -2.08 24.50 -5.92
N PHE A 2 -3.19 23.94 -5.42
CA PHE A 2 -3.16 22.63 -4.71
C PHE A 2 -2.64 21.44 -5.52
N ALA A 3 -2.88 21.40 -6.84
CA ALA A 3 -2.46 20.30 -7.70
C ALA A 3 -0.92 20.16 -7.84
N SER A 4 -0.14 21.25 -7.69
CA SER A 4 1.32 21.16 -7.74
C SER A 4 1.90 20.52 -6.48
N LYS A 5 1.33 20.84 -5.32
CA LYS A 5 1.81 20.34 -4.03
C LYS A 5 1.53 18.85 -3.81
N SER A 6 0.35 18.36 -4.21
CA SER A 6 0.07 16.92 -4.18
C SER A 6 1.03 16.11 -5.06
N LYS A 7 1.46 16.69 -6.19
CA LYS A 7 2.41 16.05 -7.09
C LYS A 7 3.81 16.01 -6.49
N GLU A 8 4.28 17.11 -5.91
CA GLU A 8 5.57 17.16 -5.20
C GLU A 8 5.63 16.11 -4.07
N VAL A 9 4.58 16.04 -3.25
CA VAL A 9 4.46 15.01 -2.19
C VAL A 9 4.50 13.60 -2.77
N ALA A 10 3.79 13.35 -3.88
CA ALA A 10 3.81 12.04 -4.54
C ALA A 10 5.20 11.71 -5.09
N ASP A 11 5.88 12.66 -5.74
CA ASP A 11 7.21 12.46 -6.33
C ASP A 11 8.26 12.17 -5.23
N GLU A 12 8.21 12.91 -4.11
CA GLU A 12 9.04 12.64 -2.93
C GLU A 12 8.75 11.26 -2.33
N TYR A 13 7.47 10.92 -2.18
CA TYR A 13 7.05 9.61 -1.66
C TYR A 13 7.52 8.47 -2.56
N ILE A 14 7.43 8.62 -3.88
CA ILE A 14 7.93 7.65 -4.86
C ILE A 14 9.44 7.47 -4.74
N SER A 15 10.18 8.55 -4.51
CA SER A 15 11.63 8.49 -4.32
C SER A 15 11.97 7.60 -3.11
N SER A 16 11.35 7.83 -1.96
CA SER A 16 11.56 6.99 -0.77
C SER A 16 11.01 5.57 -0.93
N LEU A 17 9.90 5.41 -1.64
CA LEU A 17 9.31 4.10 -1.94
C LEU A 17 10.22 3.24 -2.82
N SER A 18 10.99 3.87 -3.72
CA SER A 18 11.93 3.17 -4.60
C SER A 18 13.08 2.50 -3.86
N ASP A 19 13.39 2.97 -2.64
CA ASP A 19 14.39 2.35 -1.76
C ASP A 19 13.83 1.10 -1.04
N LEU A 20 12.51 0.91 -1.01
CA LEU A 20 11.84 -0.25 -0.41
C LEU A 20 11.92 -1.48 -1.32
N THR A 21 13.14 -1.99 -1.48
CA THR A 21 13.43 -3.17 -2.32
C THR A 21 13.33 -4.50 -1.57
N ILE A 22 13.41 -4.46 -0.23
CA ILE A 22 13.31 -5.60 0.66
C ILE A 22 12.33 -5.30 1.80
N ASN A 23 11.95 -6.33 2.58
CA ASN A 23 11.09 -6.17 3.74
C ASN A 23 11.82 -5.44 4.88
N SER A 24 11.93 -4.12 4.76
CA SER A 24 12.62 -3.23 5.69
C SER A 24 11.61 -2.53 6.60
N LYS A 25 11.45 -3.04 7.83
CA LYS A 25 10.57 -2.42 8.84
C LYS A 25 10.87 -0.92 9.09
N PRO A 26 12.14 -0.48 9.17
CA PRO A 26 12.43 0.95 9.34
C PRO A 26 11.91 1.81 8.17
N LEU A 27 12.09 1.35 6.93
CA LEU A 27 11.59 2.06 5.75
C LEU A 27 10.06 2.05 5.68
N ILE A 28 9.43 0.92 6.00
CA ILE A 28 7.97 0.82 6.08
C ILE A 28 7.42 1.81 7.10
N ASN A 29 7.99 1.86 8.31
CA ASN A 29 7.55 2.79 9.33
C ASN A 29 7.77 4.25 8.92
N MET A 30 8.91 4.57 8.30
CA MET A 30 9.18 5.91 7.76
C MET A 30 8.13 6.32 6.72
N LEU A 31 7.85 5.45 5.74
CA LEU A 31 6.86 5.71 4.70
C LEU A 31 5.44 5.80 5.26
N THR A 32 5.13 5.06 6.33
CA THR A 32 3.86 5.19 7.06
C THR A 32 3.75 6.56 7.76
N MET A 33 4.80 7.01 8.44
CA MET A 33 4.82 8.35 9.06
C MET A 33 4.68 9.46 8.00
N LEU A 34 5.37 9.34 6.86
CA LEU A 34 5.21 10.29 5.76
C LEU A 34 3.77 10.31 5.21
N ALA A 35 3.10 9.17 5.15
CA ALA A 35 1.71 9.09 4.73
C ALA A 35 0.77 9.75 5.76
N GLU A 36 1.04 9.57 7.05
CA GLU A 36 0.32 10.21 8.16
C GLU A 36 0.48 11.75 8.14
N ASP A 37 1.70 12.25 7.96
CA ASP A 37 1.97 13.69 7.88
C ASP A 37 1.31 14.35 6.66
N ASN A 38 1.01 13.58 5.61
CA ASN A 38 0.46 14.06 4.34
C ASN A 38 -0.94 13.50 4.03
N ILE A 39 -1.78 13.27 5.06
CA ILE A 39 -3.17 12.76 4.90
C ILE A 39 -4.00 13.59 3.90
N GLU A 40 -3.77 14.90 3.80
CA GLU A 40 -4.46 15.79 2.85
C GLU A 40 -4.18 15.41 1.38
N HIS A 41 -3.04 14.77 1.14
CA HIS A 41 -2.57 14.31 -0.16
C HIS A 41 -2.70 12.78 -0.33
N ALA A 42 -3.47 12.11 0.54
CA ALA A 42 -3.65 10.65 0.52
C ALA A 42 -3.99 10.07 -0.87
N PRO A 43 -4.87 10.68 -1.69
CA PRO A 43 -5.14 10.15 -3.05
C PRO A 43 -3.90 10.07 -3.94
N ALA A 44 -3.00 11.05 -3.83
CA ALA A 44 -1.78 11.10 -4.64
C ALA A 44 -0.76 10.05 -4.15
N ILE A 45 -0.65 9.86 -2.83
CA ILE A 45 0.22 8.83 -2.23
C ILE A 45 -0.28 7.42 -2.57
N VAL A 46 -1.60 7.16 -2.47
CA VAL A 46 -2.20 5.88 -2.85
C VAL A 46 -1.90 5.56 -4.32
N GLN A 47 -2.12 6.53 -5.22
CA GLN A 47 -1.83 6.36 -6.64
C GLN A 47 -0.35 6.07 -6.90
N ALA A 48 0.56 6.74 -6.19
CA ALA A 48 1.99 6.49 -6.26
C ALA A 48 2.35 5.05 -5.85
N VAL A 49 1.83 4.59 -4.71
CA VAL A 49 2.06 3.22 -4.19
C VAL A 49 1.53 2.17 -5.15
N GLU A 50 0.29 2.33 -5.64
CA GLU A 50 -0.32 1.40 -6.59
C GLU A 50 0.43 1.34 -7.92
N THR A 51 0.82 2.50 -8.46
CA THR A 51 1.61 2.60 -9.69
C THR A 51 2.96 1.91 -9.53
N HIS A 52 3.62 2.14 -8.39
CA HIS A 52 4.90 1.50 -8.08
C HIS A 52 4.73 -0.03 -7.98
N LEU A 53 3.73 -0.50 -7.25
CA LEU A 53 3.43 -1.93 -7.10
C LEU A 53 3.20 -2.65 -8.43
N GLN A 54 2.56 -1.99 -9.40
CA GLN A 54 2.36 -2.54 -10.74
C GLN A 54 3.65 -2.59 -11.56
N LYS A 55 4.57 -1.62 -11.38
CA LYS A 55 5.83 -1.53 -12.14
C LYS A 55 6.96 -2.40 -11.59
N VAL A 56 7.00 -2.65 -10.29
CA VAL A 56 8.10 -3.41 -9.67
C VAL A 56 8.04 -4.91 -9.93
N ARG A 57 9.21 -5.54 -9.80
CA ARG A 57 9.40 -6.98 -9.88
C ARG A 57 8.64 -7.70 -8.77
N SER A 58 8.35 -8.99 -8.98
CA SER A 58 7.57 -9.81 -8.06
C SER A 58 8.17 -9.89 -6.64
N ASP A 59 9.49 -9.88 -6.52
CA ASP A 59 10.22 -9.90 -5.25
C ASP A 59 10.01 -8.64 -4.39
N ILE A 60 9.71 -7.49 -5.02
CA ILE A 60 9.49 -6.21 -4.34
C ILE A 60 8.02 -5.98 -3.98
N LYS A 61 7.09 -6.71 -4.63
CA LYS A 61 5.64 -6.55 -4.40
C LYS A 61 5.24 -6.85 -2.96
N LEU A 62 5.87 -7.85 -2.32
CA LEU A 62 5.56 -8.21 -0.93
C LEU A 62 5.93 -7.10 0.08
N PRO A 63 7.16 -6.53 0.07
CA PRO A 63 7.48 -5.34 0.86
C PRO A 63 6.47 -4.19 0.71
N VAL A 64 6.04 -3.91 -0.52
CA VAL A 64 5.07 -2.84 -0.78
C VAL A 64 3.68 -3.19 -0.23
N LEU A 65 3.25 -4.45 -0.26
CA LEU A 65 2.01 -4.89 0.40
C LEU A 65 2.08 -4.72 1.93
N TYR A 66 3.25 -4.96 2.55
CA TYR A 66 3.43 -4.68 3.98
C TYR A 66 3.40 -3.20 4.31
N LEU A 67 3.85 -2.34 3.40
CA LEU A 67 3.66 -0.90 3.54
C LEU A 67 2.17 -0.53 3.53
N ILE A 68 1.40 -1.04 2.57
CA ILE A 68 -0.05 -0.78 2.52
C ILE A 68 -0.71 -1.25 3.83
N ASP A 69 -0.38 -2.45 4.31
CA ASP A 69 -0.88 -2.95 5.60
C ASP A 69 -0.56 -2.00 6.77
N SER A 70 0.68 -1.52 6.84
CA SER A 70 1.11 -0.59 7.87
C SER A 70 0.36 0.74 7.80
N ILE A 71 0.18 1.32 6.62
CA ILE A 71 -0.57 2.58 6.43
C ILE A 71 -2.02 2.39 6.85
N VAL A 72 -2.66 1.32 6.40
CA VAL A 72 -4.08 1.09 6.67
C VAL A 72 -4.33 0.83 8.16
N LYS A 73 -3.44 0.10 8.85
CA LYS A 73 -3.57 -0.17 10.28
C LYS A 73 -3.26 1.04 11.16
N ASN A 74 -2.20 1.78 10.84
CA ASN A 74 -1.71 2.86 11.71
C ASN A 74 -2.36 4.22 11.39
N VAL A 75 -2.48 4.57 10.10
CA VAL A 75 -3.01 5.88 9.69
C VAL A 75 -4.53 5.83 9.54
N ASN A 76 -5.06 4.74 8.98
CA ASN A 76 -6.48 4.50 8.84
C ASN A 76 -7.22 5.63 8.05
N GLY A 77 -8.53 5.81 8.25
CA GLY A 77 -9.31 6.92 7.73
C GLY A 77 -9.37 6.97 6.20
N ASN A 78 -8.82 8.04 5.62
CA ASN A 78 -8.83 8.26 4.17
C ASN A 78 -8.08 7.16 3.41
N TYR A 79 -6.94 6.70 3.94
CA TYR A 79 -6.15 5.64 3.30
C TYR A 79 -6.88 4.31 3.31
N LEU A 80 -7.55 3.96 4.41
CA LEU A 80 -8.38 2.75 4.48
C LEU A 80 -9.42 2.77 3.37
N ASN A 81 -10.19 3.85 3.23
CA ASN A 81 -11.24 3.96 2.22
C ASN A 81 -10.71 3.87 0.80
N LEU A 82 -9.57 4.51 0.50
CA LEU A 82 -8.96 4.51 -0.83
C LEU A 82 -8.41 3.13 -1.18
N PHE A 83 -7.60 2.53 -0.29
CA PHE A 83 -7.05 1.20 -0.54
C PHE A 83 -8.14 0.14 -0.63
N THR A 84 -9.22 0.21 0.16
CA THR A 84 -10.33 -0.77 0.11
C THR A 84 -10.94 -0.92 -1.29
N GLN A 85 -10.91 0.13 -2.12
CA GLN A 85 -11.48 0.08 -3.47
C GLN A 85 -10.67 -0.80 -4.42
N ASN A 86 -9.36 -0.83 -4.27
CA ASN A 86 -8.43 -1.46 -5.21
C ASN A 86 -7.66 -2.64 -4.61
N ILE A 87 -7.66 -2.81 -3.29
CA ILE A 87 -6.82 -3.77 -2.58
C ILE A 87 -7.09 -5.22 -3.01
N VAL A 88 -8.34 -5.54 -3.36
CA VAL A 88 -8.71 -6.89 -3.84
C VAL A 88 -8.03 -7.18 -5.17
N ASN A 89 -8.16 -6.27 -6.14
CA ASN A 89 -7.54 -6.42 -7.46
C ASN A 89 -6.02 -6.46 -7.34
N THR A 90 -5.46 -5.53 -6.57
CA THR A 90 -4.02 -5.46 -6.27
C THR A 90 -3.51 -6.75 -5.63
N PHE A 91 -4.22 -7.29 -4.64
CA PHE A 91 -3.82 -8.51 -3.97
C PHE A 91 -3.87 -9.71 -4.93
N CYS A 92 -4.92 -9.84 -5.73
CA CYS A 92 -5.03 -10.88 -6.77
C CYS A 92 -3.87 -10.79 -7.78
N ASP A 93 -3.63 -9.61 -8.34
CA ASP A 93 -2.55 -9.36 -9.31
C ASP A 93 -1.17 -9.76 -8.77
N VAL A 94 -0.89 -9.43 -7.51
CA VAL A 94 0.37 -9.78 -6.87
C VAL A 94 0.40 -11.30 -6.60
N PHE A 95 -0.69 -11.87 -6.09
CA PHE A 95 -0.77 -13.28 -5.71
C PHE A 95 -0.52 -14.21 -6.90
N GLU A 96 -0.99 -13.85 -8.09
CA GLU A 96 -0.75 -14.61 -9.31
C GLU A 96 0.72 -14.54 -9.78
N LYS A 97 1.41 -13.42 -9.53
CA LYS A 97 2.75 -13.13 -10.04
C LYS A 97 3.91 -13.55 -9.12
N VAL A 98 3.62 -14.01 -7.91
CA VAL A 98 4.64 -14.35 -6.90
C VAL A 98 4.74 -15.87 -6.65
N ASP A 99 5.85 -16.31 -6.06
CA ASP A 99 6.11 -17.72 -5.73
C ASP A 99 5.31 -18.19 -4.50
N GLU A 100 5.33 -19.50 -4.25
CA GLU A 100 4.55 -20.13 -3.17
C GLU A 100 4.92 -19.63 -1.76
N ASN A 101 6.20 -19.33 -1.48
CA ASN A 101 6.59 -18.80 -0.17
C ASN A 101 6.02 -17.40 0.05
N THR A 102 6.04 -16.58 -0.99
CA THR A 102 5.45 -15.24 -0.97
C THR A 102 3.93 -15.32 -0.83
N ARG A 103 3.26 -16.26 -1.53
CA ARG A 103 1.82 -16.50 -1.37
C ARG A 103 1.45 -16.89 0.07
N ALA A 104 2.25 -17.73 0.73
CA ALA A 104 2.02 -18.08 2.13
C ALA A 104 2.09 -16.85 3.06
N SER A 105 3.05 -15.94 2.81
CA SER A 105 3.17 -14.67 3.53
C SER A 105 1.98 -13.74 3.26
N MET A 106 1.55 -13.65 2.00
CA MET A 106 0.35 -12.89 1.61
C MET A 106 -0.92 -13.46 2.25
N TRP A 107 -1.04 -14.78 2.35
CA TRP A 107 -2.19 -15.41 2.99
C TRP A 107 -2.30 -15.03 4.46
N LYS A 108 -1.17 -15.02 5.18
CA LYS A 108 -1.10 -14.51 6.57
C LYS A 108 -1.49 -13.03 6.63
N LEU A 109 -1.00 -12.21 5.70
CA LEU A 109 -1.33 -10.79 5.63
C LEU A 109 -2.85 -10.57 5.47
N ARG A 110 -3.48 -11.32 4.55
CA ARG A 110 -4.94 -11.29 4.33
C ARG A 110 -5.73 -11.62 5.60
N GLN A 111 -5.25 -12.52 6.45
CA GLN A 111 -5.94 -12.81 7.71
C GLN A 111 -5.95 -11.58 8.63
N THR A 112 -4.87 -10.80 8.66
CA THR A 112 -4.80 -9.57 9.47
C THR A 112 -5.69 -8.44 8.92
N TRP A 113 -6.13 -8.56 7.67
CA TRP A 113 -7.01 -7.60 7.02
C TRP A 113 -8.49 -7.83 7.31
N ASN A 114 -8.88 -9.03 7.76
CA ASN A 114 -10.27 -9.32 8.11
C ASN A 114 -10.79 -8.43 9.25
N ASP A 115 -9.90 -8.01 10.16
CA ASP A 115 -10.24 -7.11 11.28
C ASP A 115 -10.13 -5.62 10.92
N VAL A 116 -9.46 -5.30 9.79
CA VAL A 116 -9.09 -3.94 9.40
C VAL A 116 -10.01 -3.41 8.30
N PHE A 117 -10.28 -4.23 7.30
CA PHE A 117 -11.25 -3.91 6.27
C PHE A 117 -12.61 -4.42 6.72
N PRO A 118 -13.63 -3.56 6.87
CA PRO A 118 -14.96 -4.03 7.19
C PRO A 118 -15.39 -5.05 6.13
N PRO A 119 -16.05 -6.15 6.50
CA PRO A 119 -16.62 -7.05 5.52
C PRO A 119 -17.62 -6.24 4.71
N LYS A 120 -17.23 -5.81 3.51
CA LYS A 120 -18.18 -5.27 2.54
C LYS A 120 -19.21 -6.37 2.34
N ASN A 121 -20.44 -6.13 2.79
CA ASN A 121 -21.59 -6.91 2.40
C ASN A 121 -21.56 -7.03 0.88
N TYR A 122 -21.19 -8.21 0.37
CA TYR A 122 -21.19 -8.55 -1.05
C TYR A 122 -22.63 -8.76 -1.55
N PHE A 123 -23.51 -7.80 -1.29
CA PHE A 123 -24.87 -7.81 -1.79
C PHE A 123 -25.27 -6.40 -2.21
N HIS A 124 -25.17 -6.14 -3.50
CA HIS A 124 -26.33 -5.64 -4.23
C HIS A 124 -26.28 -6.03 -5.70
#